data_AF-A0A2T4WZI7-F1
#
_entry.id   AF-A0A2T4WZI7-F1
#
_cell.length_a   1.000
_cell.length_b   1.000
_cell.length_c   1.000
_cell.angle_alpha   90.00
_cell.angle_beta   90.00
_cell.angle_gamma   90.00
#
_symmetry.space_group_name_H-M   'P 1'
#
loop_
_entity.id
_entity.type
_entity.pdbx_description
1 polymer ?
#
loop_
_entity_poly.entity_id
_entity_poly.type
_entity_poly.pdbx_seq_one_letter_code
_entity_poly.pdbx_strand_id
1 'polypeptide(L)'
;MMNSKLITASEALERLKNGENLTGLTIDFATEKVKALDAFTLGKAGIEVPDEVIEYDDANIAYDPEFDDYEWKRIDFDPLEGLQKRLTVSIAIDQEVKEWVHKNGVAIDQLLEKLLHDFYSTQQLIKEK
;
A
#
# COMPACT_ATOMS: atom_id res chain seq x y z
N MET A 1 -18.34 36.72 5.94
CA MET A 1 -17.25 36.47 6.90
C MET A 1 -17.54 35.13 7.55
N MET A 2 -16.84 34.06 7.14
CA MET A 2 -17.01 32.74 7.76
C MET A 2 -16.20 32.74 9.06
N ASN A 3 -16.88 32.66 10.20
CA ASN A 3 -16.25 32.42 11.49
C ASN A 3 -15.71 30.98 11.50
N SER A 4 -14.48 30.78 11.01
CA SER A 4 -13.75 29.55 11.30
C SER A 4 -13.42 29.57 12.79
N LYS A 5 -13.95 28.58 13.54
CA LYS A 5 -13.54 28.40 14.93
C LYS A 5 -12.10 27.87 14.91
N LEU A 6 -11.21 28.62 15.55
CA LEU A 6 -9.86 28.18 15.87
C LEU A 6 -9.94 27.13 16.98
N ILE A 7 -9.41 25.94 16.71
CA ILE A 7 -9.31 24.86 17.68
C ILE A 7 -7.84 24.44 17.83
N THR A 8 -7.46 23.93 18.99
CA THR A 8 -6.10 23.41 19.21
C THR A 8 -5.94 22.03 18.56
N ALA A 9 -4.69 21.62 18.31
CA ALA A 9 -4.39 20.30 17.77
C ALA A 9 -4.92 19.16 18.68
N SER A 10 -4.80 19.32 20.01
CA SER A 10 -5.36 18.37 20.98
C SER A 10 -6.89 18.26 20.90
N GLU A 11 -7.60 19.38 20.77
CA GLU A 11 -9.06 19.37 20.63
C GLU A 11 -9.52 18.77 19.29
N ALA A 12 -8.75 18.98 18.22
CA ALA A 12 -8.98 18.34 16.92
C ALA A 12 -8.84 16.81 17.01
N LEU A 13 -7.81 16.33 17.71
CA LEU A 13 -7.57 14.90 17.92
C LEU A 13 -8.67 14.24 18.74
N GLU A 14 -9.16 14.88 19.80
CA GLU A 14 -10.26 14.35 20.59
C GLU A 14 -11.55 14.24 19.77
N ARG A 15 -11.87 15.24 18.96
CA ARG A 15 -13.04 15.22 18.08
C ARG A 15 -12.92 14.16 16.99
N LEU A 16 -11.73 13.95 16.43
CA LEU A 16 -11.47 12.85 15.49
C LEU A 16 -11.64 11.48 16.15
N LYS A 17 -11.17 11.30 17.38
CA LYS A 17 -11.37 10.06 18.15
C LYS A 17 -12.84 9.79 18.46
N ASN A 18 -13.63 10.85 18.64
CA ASN A 18 -15.08 10.78 18.84
C ASN A 18 -15.89 10.63 17.52
N GLY A 19 -15.22 10.61 16.36
CA GLY A 19 -15.86 10.43 15.05
C GLY A 19 -16.53 11.69 14.50
N GLU A 20 -16.22 12.87 15.06
CA GLU A 20 -16.74 14.16 14.57
C GLU A 20 -15.96 14.63 13.33
N ASN A 21 -16.68 15.28 12.42
CA ASN A 21 -16.13 15.80 11.18
C ASN A 21 -15.54 17.20 11.42
N LEU A 22 -14.27 17.41 11.08
CA LEU A 22 -13.54 18.68 11.30
C LEU A 22 -13.71 19.70 10.16
N THR A 23 -14.71 19.50 9.29
CA THR A 23 -14.97 20.37 8.14
C THR A 23 -15.36 21.79 8.56
N GLY A 24 -14.55 22.77 8.14
CA GLY A 24 -14.78 24.20 8.43
C GLY A 24 -14.10 24.74 9.70
N LEU A 25 -13.25 23.94 10.35
CA LEU A 25 -12.44 24.34 11.50
C LEU A 25 -11.00 24.65 11.04
N THR A 26 -10.38 25.67 11.63
CA THR A 26 -8.97 25.99 11.40
C THR A 26 -8.20 25.60 12.65
N ILE A 27 -7.19 24.76 12.50
CA ILE A 27 -6.40 24.28 13.62
C ILE A 27 -5.24 25.23 13.85
N ASP A 28 -5.06 25.66 15.09
CA ASP A 28 -3.93 26.47 15.51
C ASP A 28 -2.81 25.55 16.01
N PHE A 29 -1.70 25.54 15.27
CA PHE A 29 -0.48 24.80 15.59
C PHE A 29 0.58 25.67 16.29
N ALA A 30 0.32 26.96 16.53
CA ALA A 30 1.30 27.88 17.13
C ALA A 30 1.52 27.65 18.63
N THR A 31 0.57 26.98 19.30
CA THR A 31 0.52 26.94 20.77
C THR A 31 1.03 25.60 21.34
N GLU A 32 1.08 24.54 20.53
CA GLU A 32 1.38 23.19 20.99
C GLU A 32 2.12 22.38 19.92
N LYS A 33 3.14 21.62 20.34
CA LYS A 33 3.79 20.63 19.47
C LYS A 33 2.93 19.38 19.36
N VAL A 34 2.87 18.80 18.17
CA VAL A 34 2.04 17.64 17.87
C VAL A 34 2.94 16.40 17.75
N LYS A 35 2.59 15.30 18.43
CA LYS A 35 3.34 14.05 18.27
C LYS A 35 3.21 13.52 16.84
N ALA A 36 4.26 12.90 16.31
CA ALA A 36 4.26 12.36 14.95
C ALA A 36 3.05 11.43 14.64
N LEU A 37 2.65 10.56 15.58
CA LEU A 37 1.50 9.68 15.42
C LEU A 37 0.15 10.44 15.33
N ASP A 38 0.04 11.51 16.09
CA ASP A 38 -1.14 12.37 16.10
C ASP A 38 -1.21 13.21 14.82
N ALA A 39 -0.07 13.71 14.34
CA ALA A 39 0.04 14.39 13.05
C ALA A 39 -0.37 13.46 11.88
N PHE A 40 0.02 12.19 11.92
CA PHE A 40 -0.44 11.20 10.94
C PHE A 40 -1.97 11.00 10.98
N THR A 41 -2.56 10.99 12.18
CA THR A 41 -4.00 10.85 12.36
C THR A 41 -4.76 12.05 11.79
N LEU A 42 -4.23 13.26 11.98
CA LEU A 42 -4.76 14.50 11.39
C LEU A 42 -4.63 14.49 9.85
N GLY A 43 -3.47 14.05 9.33
CA GLY A 43 -3.24 13.89 7.89
C GLY A 43 -4.25 12.94 7.23
N LYS A 44 -4.58 11.82 7.89
CA LYS A 44 -5.61 10.88 7.42
C LYS A 44 -7.00 11.51 7.34
N ALA A 45 -7.28 12.49 8.20
CA ALA A 45 -8.52 13.27 8.18
C ALA A 45 -8.49 14.45 7.17
N GLY A 46 -7.41 14.61 6.41
CA GLY A 46 -7.24 15.67 5.42
C GLY A 46 -6.76 17.01 5.99
N ILE A 47 -6.17 16.99 7.20
CA ILE A 47 -5.59 18.17 7.84
C ILE A 47 -4.09 18.16 7.63
N GLU A 48 -3.57 19.22 7.01
CA GLU A 48 -2.14 19.43 6.82
C GLU A 48 -1.52 19.97 8.11
N VAL A 49 -0.51 19.26 8.63
CA VAL A 49 0.23 19.64 9.83
C VAL A 49 1.62 20.08 9.40
N PRO A 50 2.08 21.31 9.73
CA PRO A 50 3.43 21.75 9.40
C PRO A 50 4.51 20.90 10.08
N ASP A 51 5.56 20.53 9.37
CA ASP A 51 6.64 19.69 9.93
C ASP A 51 7.33 20.32 11.15
N GLU A 52 7.43 21.65 11.20
CA GLU A 52 8.10 22.40 12.26
C GLU A 52 7.44 22.22 13.64
N VAL A 53 6.15 21.84 13.68
CA VAL A 53 5.42 21.63 14.93
C VAL A 53 5.37 20.15 15.33
N ILE A 54 5.89 19.24 14.50
CA ILE A 54 5.90 17.81 14.78
C ILE A 54 7.04 17.49 15.74
N GLU A 55 6.69 16.94 16.90
CA GLU A 55 7.65 16.44 17.88
C GLU A 55 7.96 14.97 17.62
N TYR A 56 9.25 14.71 17.45
CA TYR A 56 9.84 13.38 17.39
C TYR A 56 10.52 13.11 18.73
N ASP A 57 10.08 12.05 19.40
CA ASP A 57 10.67 11.60 20.66
C ASP A 57 11.31 10.24 20.44
N ASP A 58 12.63 10.27 20.31
CA ASP A 58 13.46 9.09 20.08
C ASP A 58 13.32 8.06 21.22
N ALA A 59 12.88 8.47 22.42
CA ALA A 59 12.63 7.54 23.52
C ALA A 59 11.44 6.61 23.25
N ASN A 60 10.56 6.95 22.31
CA ASN A 60 9.46 6.07 21.86
C ASN A 60 9.87 5.13 20.73
N ILE A 61 11.09 5.25 20.20
CA ILE A 61 11.65 4.30 19.24
C ILE A 61 12.12 3.09 20.06
N ALA A 62 11.25 2.09 20.18
CA ALA A 62 11.59 0.84 20.82
C ALA A 62 12.51 0.03 19.90
N TYR A 63 13.54 -0.55 20.51
CA TYR A 63 14.37 -1.54 19.83
C TYR A 63 13.52 -2.73 19.39
N ASP A 64 13.62 -3.08 18.11
CA ASP A 64 12.93 -4.20 17.49
C ASP A 64 13.98 -5.16 16.89
N PRO A 65 14.17 -6.36 17.50
CA PRO A 65 15.18 -7.30 17.02
C PRO A 65 14.90 -7.83 15.60
N GLU A 66 13.68 -7.71 15.07
CA GLU A 66 13.39 -8.08 13.68
C GLU A 66 13.86 -7.02 12.67
N PHE A 67 14.06 -5.77 13.11
CA PHE A 67 14.45 -4.64 12.27
C PHE A 67 15.88 -4.14 12.53
N ASP A 68 16.30 -4.10 13.79
CA ASP A 68 17.56 -3.49 14.25
C ASP A 68 18.75 -4.47 14.19
N ASP A 69 18.51 -5.76 14.43
CA ASP A 69 19.57 -6.79 14.35
C ASP A 69 19.73 -7.38 12.94
N TYR A 70 18.91 -6.95 11.98
CA TYR A 70 18.90 -7.49 10.63
C TYR A 70 19.73 -6.63 9.68
N GLU A 71 20.64 -7.24 8.92
CA GLU A 71 21.31 -6.55 7.82
C GLU A 71 20.34 -6.35 6.65
N TRP A 72 19.89 -5.12 6.47
CA TRP A 72 19.06 -4.71 5.35
C TRP A 72 19.80 -4.93 4.03
N LYS A 73 19.22 -5.75 3.16
CA LYS A 73 19.72 -5.94 1.79
C LYS A 73 18.96 -5.04 0.84
N ARG A 74 19.71 -4.23 0.08
CA ARG A 74 19.13 -3.45 -1.01
C ARG A 74 18.67 -4.39 -2.11
N ILE A 75 17.41 -4.23 -2.52
CA ILE A 75 16.85 -4.88 -3.70
C ILE A 75 17.10 -3.94 -4.88
N ASP A 76 17.93 -4.36 -5.84
CA ASP A 76 18.34 -3.54 -7.01
C ASP A 76 17.31 -3.55 -8.16
N PHE A 77 16.13 -4.14 -7.94
CA PHE A 77 15.04 -4.18 -8.91
C PHE A 77 13.77 -3.62 -8.27
N ASP A 78 12.90 -3.03 -9.09
CA ASP A 78 11.58 -2.61 -8.64
C ASP A 78 10.71 -3.85 -8.40
N PRO A 79 10.29 -4.16 -7.16
CA PRO A 79 9.42 -5.30 -6.90
C PRO A 79 8.05 -5.18 -7.61
N LEU A 80 7.69 -3.99 -8.11
CA LEU A 80 6.49 -3.74 -8.87
C LEU A 80 6.66 -3.92 -10.39
N GLU A 81 7.89 -3.97 -10.93
CA GLU A 81 8.11 -4.23 -12.37
C GLU A 81 7.56 -5.61 -12.78
N GLY A 82 7.62 -6.59 -11.88
CA GLY A 82 7.03 -7.92 -12.09
C GLY A 82 5.50 -7.92 -12.20
N LEU A 83 4.82 -6.87 -11.71
CA LEU A 83 3.37 -6.72 -11.84
C LEU A 83 2.97 -6.18 -13.22
N GLN A 84 3.82 -5.40 -13.89
CA GLN A 84 3.51 -4.82 -15.21
C GLN A 84 3.45 -5.86 -16.34
N LYS A 85 4.00 -7.07 -16.12
CA LYS A 85 4.02 -8.15 -17.12
C LYS A 85 2.91 -9.19 -16.93
N ARG A 86 1.90 -8.92 -16.09
CA ARG A 86 0.81 -9.88 -15.84
C ARG A 86 -0.38 -9.60 -16.74
N LEU A 87 -0.75 -10.59 -17.55
CA LEU A 87 -1.98 -10.59 -18.33
C LEU A 87 -3.09 -11.26 -17.51
N THR A 88 -4.22 -10.56 -17.32
CA THR A 88 -5.42 -11.18 -16.73
C THR A 88 -6.27 -11.76 -17.86
N VAL A 89 -6.56 -13.06 -17.80
CA VAL A 89 -7.35 -13.77 -18.83
C VAL A 89 -8.53 -14.45 -18.16
N SER A 90 -9.71 -14.32 -18.77
CA SER A 90 -10.89 -15.12 -18.40
C SER A 90 -11.09 -16.22 -19.44
N ILE A 91 -11.15 -17.47 -18.99
CA ILE A 91 -11.29 -18.64 -19.85
C ILE A 91 -12.50 -19.44 -19.35
N ALA A 92 -13.38 -19.82 -20.27
CA ALA A 92 -14.44 -20.77 -19.99
C ALA A 92 -13.90 -22.19 -20.19
N ILE A 93 -14.02 -23.03 -19.17
CA ILE A 93 -13.69 -24.46 -19.23
C ILE A 93 -14.93 -25.26 -18.83
N ASP A 94 -15.03 -26.46 -19.38
CA ASP A 94 -16.06 -27.43 -19.04
C ASP A 94 -15.79 -28.09 -17.68
N GLN A 95 -16.82 -28.76 -17.15
CA GLN A 95 -16.80 -29.33 -15.80
C GLN A 95 -15.75 -30.44 -15.65
N GLU A 96 -15.53 -31.25 -16.69
CA GLU A 96 -14.55 -32.35 -16.65
C GLU A 96 -13.13 -31.80 -16.51
N VAL A 97 -12.78 -30.78 -17.31
CA VAL A 97 -11.47 -30.12 -17.23
C VAL A 97 -11.27 -29.45 -15.87
N LYS A 98 -12.31 -28.82 -15.33
CA LYS A 98 -12.26 -28.19 -14.01
C LYS A 98 -11.96 -29.21 -12.90
N GLU A 99 -12.62 -30.36 -12.93
CA GLU A 99 -12.40 -31.45 -11.97
C GLU A 99 -11.00 -32.04 -12.10
N TRP A 100 -10.52 -32.21 -13.33
CA TRP A 100 -9.17 -32.71 -13.60
C TRP A 100 -8.09 -31.76 -13.06
N VAL A 101 -8.21 -30.45 -13.28
CA VAL A 101 -7.28 -29.43 -12.76
C VAL A 101 -7.20 -29.51 -11.24
N HIS A 102 -8.35 -29.53 -10.57
CA HIS A 102 -8.41 -29.58 -9.11
C HIS A 102 -7.83 -30.87 -8.55
N LYS A 103 -8.15 -32.02 -9.15
CA LYS A 103 -7.68 -33.33 -8.70
C LYS A 103 -6.17 -33.50 -8.82
N ASN A 104 -5.57 -32.92 -9.88
CA ASN A 104 -4.14 -33.06 -10.15
C ASN A 104 -3.30 -31.91 -9.57
N GLY A 105 -3.93 -30.93 -8.88
CA GLY A 105 -3.21 -29.79 -8.32
C GLY A 105 -2.51 -28.94 -9.38
N VAL A 106 -3.13 -28.80 -10.55
CA VAL A 106 -2.51 -28.11 -11.69
C VAL A 106 -2.43 -26.61 -11.44
N ALA A 107 -1.22 -26.08 -11.45
CA ALA A 107 -0.94 -24.64 -11.45
C ALA A 107 -1.28 -24.06 -12.84
N ILE A 108 -2.53 -23.62 -13.03
CA ILE A 108 -3.05 -23.10 -14.32
C ILE A 108 -2.19 -21.93 -14.82
N ASP A 109 -1.75 -21.06 -13.92
CA ASP A 109 -0.87 -19.93 -14.20
C ASP A 109 0.43 -20.40 -14.87
N GLN A 110 1.12 -21.37 -14.29
CA GLN A 110 2.36 -21.92 -14.85
C GLN A 110 2.11 -22.67 -16.17
N LEU A 111 0.99 -23.38 -16.26
CA LEU A 111 0.61 -24.10 -17.47
C LEU A 111 0.38 -23.12 -18.63
N LEU A 112 -0.39 -22.06 -18.41
CA LEU A 112 -0.68 -21.05 -19.42
C LEU A 112 0.57 -20.28 -19.82
N GLU A 113 1.44 -19.93 -18.88
CA GLU A 113 2.71 -19.27 -19.17
C GLU A 113 3.58 -20.13 -20.09
N LYS A 114 3.73 -21.42 -19.77
CA LYS A 114 4.51 -22.36 -20.58
C LYS A 114 3.89 -22.56 -21.97
N LEU A 115 2.58 -22.75 -22.05
CA LEU A 115 1.88 -22.92 -23.33
C LEU A 115 2.05 -21.68 -24.23
N LEU A 116 1.92 -20.48 -23.67
CA LEU A 116 2.13 -19.23 -24.42
C LEU A 116 3.57 -19.11 -24.92
N HIS A 117 4.55 -19.44 -24.08
CA HIS A 117 5.96 -19.42 -24.44
C HIS A 117 6.30 -20.43 -25.55
N ASP A 118 5.83 -21.67 -25.41
CA ASP A 118 6.08 -22.73 -26.38
C ASP A 118 5.40 -22.43 -27.72
N PHE A 119 4.17 -21.92 -27.68
CA PHE A 119 3.43 -21.49 -28.88
C PHE A 119 4.16 -20.36 -29.61
N TYR A 120 4.58 -19.32 -28.88
CA TYR A 120 5.33 -18.21 -29.46
C TYR A 120 6.65 -18.68 -30.09
N SER A 121 7.41 -19.49 -29.37
CA SER A 121 8.71 -20.02 -29.82
C SER A 121 8.55 -20.85 -31.10
N THR A 122 7.53 -21.71 -31.14
CA THR A 122 7.21 -22.52 -32.32
C THR A 122 6.85 -21.66 -33.53
N GLN A 123 6.07 -20.59 -33.34
CA GLN A 123 5.70 -19.67 -34.42
C GLN A 123 6.91 -18.89 -34.97
N GLN A 124 7.87 -18.53 -34.11
CA GLN A 124 9.09 -17.87 -34.56
C GLN A 124 9.96 -18.81 -35.41
N LEU A 125 10.12 -20.06 -34.97
CA LEU A 125 10.87 -21.08 -35.73
C LEU A 125 10.27 -21.36 -37.11
N ILE A 126 8.94 -21.23 -37.27
CA ILE A 126 8.25 -21.40 -38.54
C ILE A 126 8.43 -20.18 -39.46
N LYS A 127 8.55 -18.97 -38.91
CA LYS A 127 8.76 -17.73 -39.69
C LYS A 127 10.18 -17.55 -40.20
N GLU A 128 11.16 -18.22 -39.59
CA GLU A 128 12.57 -18.19 -40.02
C GLU A 128 12.89 -19.22 -41.13
N LYS A 129 11.88 -19.95 -41.64
CA LYS A 129 11.99 -20.83 -42.82
C LYS A 129 11.25 -20.25 -44.02
#